data_AF-S9P9V8-F1
#
_entry.id   AF-S9P9V8-F1
#
_cell.length_a   1.000
_cell.length_b   1.000
_cell.length_c   1.000
_cell.angle_alpha   90.00
_cell.angle_beta   90.00
_cell.angle_gamma   90.00
#
_symmetry.space_group_name_H-M   'P 1'
#
loop_
_entity.id
_entity.type
_entity.pdbx_description
1 polymer ?
#
loop_
_entity_poly.entity_id
_entity_poly.type
_entity_poly.pdbx_seq_one_letter_code
_entity_poly.pdbx_strand_id
1 'polypeptide(L)'
;MLFWSLSLLPLSAGVGWSAFEWFDERKKTRDSAARLTQKAAEHAFDGSLGGLPLLGQVLKAARTHAPAQLLAACWFMQVGRWDLALDYLEGAVIRQSPEALLLRHLAERQPGVSRWRHAFFDAWQSLGRPDFRQSTLLPNPLQWNHLMADTWSPWDATHESRRLPLVVLNPDLARVHLEEVRGLVLSSDSLPILMALREHLLAYEEQDPPRPGLLPAVDERIGQLAGSSPRTLQLALIPFLTGSSFSQPFTRRDLETLENLVTLAEWKQPSSEQFFVEMRGYYEALPPPGHHAWSAATLAQGVSLGVWLYHRARASKAHLNDEDRRWLGRLLWLAGARLREQRSCLEVEQGLRLQMLGSEWMEHSPSRDDCITVWVDVGRWQASLMQAAYYRWPLASLQEESCEPRARDELTWMRAFADKSPLP
;
A
#
# COMPACT_ATOMS: atom_id res chain seq x y z
N MET A 1 -7.78 -9.73 -11.29
CA MET A 1 -7.74 -11.08 -11.89
C MET A 1 -9.11 -11.73 -11.72
N LEU A 2 -9.62 -12.33 -12.79
CA LEU A 2 -11.01 -12.76 -13.02
C LEU A 2 -11.47 -13.97 -12.19
N PHE A 3 -12.77 -13.94 -11.83
CA PHE A 3 -13.62 -15.04 -11.36
C PHE A 3 -13.83 -16.12 -12.42
N TRP A 4 -13.90 -17.39 -12.01
CA TRP A 4 -14.69 -18.46 -12.66
C TRP A 4 -15.16 -19.50 -11.63
N SER A 5 -16.17 -20.26 -12.04
CA SER A 5 -17.32 -20.76 -11.29
C SER A 5 -17.41 -22.29 -11.17
N LEU A 6 -18.22 -22.72 -10.18
CA LEU A 6 -19.18 -23.85 -10.15
C LEU A 6 -18.69 -25.33 -10.23
N SER A 7 -18.93 -26.00 -9.09
CA SER A 7 -19.83 -27.16 -8.89
C SER A 7 -19.66 -28.46 -9.69
N LEU A 8 -19.39 -29.55 -8.96
CA LEU A 8 -20.00 -30.87 -9.17
C LEU A 8 -20.18 -31.57 -7.81
N LEU A 9 -21.41 -31.99 -7.51
CA LEU A 9 -21.80 -32.87 -6.40
C LEU A 9 -22.21 -34.24 -6.97
N PRO A 10 -21.91 -35.36 -6.31
CA PRO A 10 -22.68 -36.58 -6.44
C PRO A 10 -23.65 -36.78 -5.27
N LEU A 11 -24.88 -37.17 -5.63
CA LEU A 11 -25.93 -37.64 -4.73
C LEU A 11 -25.70 -39.13 -4.37
N SER A 12 -25.73 -39.46 -3.09
CA SER A 12 -26.23 -40.76 -2.62
C SER A 12 -26.61 -40.75 -1.13
N ALA A 13 -27.92 -40.93 -0.91
CA ALA A 13 -28.62 -41.58 0.21
C ALA A 13 -28.06 -41.51 1.65
N GLY A 14 -28.84 -40.86 2.52
CA GLY A 14 -29.70 -41.67 3.39
C GLY A 14 -29.35 -41.82 4.87
N VAL A 15 -28.62 -40.91 5.52
CA VAL A 15 -28.68 -40.69 6.98
C VAL A 15 -28.32 -39.22 7.28
N GLY A 16 -29.20 -38.45 7.93
CA GLY A 16 -28.79 -37.23 8.64
C GLY A 16 -29.32 -35.88 8.10
N TRP A 17 -30.63 -35.71 7.92
CA TRP A 17 -31.20 -34.37 7.66
C TRP A 17 -30.96 -33.38 8.83
N SER A 18 -30.97 -33.87 10.07
CA SER A 18 -30.58 -33.10 11.26
C SER A 18 -29.07 -32.81 11.34
N ALA A 19 -28.22 -33.64 10.71
CA ALA A 19 -26.80 -33.35 10.58
C ALA A 19 -26.58 -32.26 9.52
N PHE A 20 -27.31 -32.27 8.41
CA PHE A 20 -27.22 -31.25 7.36
C PHE A 20 -27.71 -29.87 7.82
N GLU A 21 -28.80 -29.76 8.58
CA GLU A 21 -29.22 -28.49 9.20
C GLU A 21 -28.21 -28.00 10.25
N TRP A 22 -27.64 -28.90 11.05
CA TRP A 22 -26.59 -28.56 12.01
C TRP A 22 -25.26 -28.17 11.33
N PHE A 23 -24.90 -28.79 10.21
CA PHE A 23 -23.76 -28.41 9.39
C PHE A 23 -23.99 -27.06 8.71
N ASP A 24 -25.21 -26.78 8.24
CA ASP A 24 -25.58 -25.52 7.61
C ASP A 24 -25.66 -24.37 8.63
N GLU A 25 -26.21 -24.60 9.84
CA GLU A 25 -26.18 -23.63 10.95
C GLU A 25 -24.76 -23.40 11.48
N ARG A 26 -23.93 -24.45 11.63
CA ARG A 26 -22.51 -24.28 11.99
C ARG A 26 -21.74 -23.55 10.91
N LYS A 27 -22.03 -23.79 9.63
CA LYS A 27 -21.40 -23.09 8.52
C LYS A 27 -21.82 -21.62 8.48
N LYS A 28 -23.11 -21.32 8.56
CA LYS A 28 -23.65 -19.96 8.69
C LYS A 28 -23.06 -19.22 9.90
N THR A 29 -22.95 -19.90 11.04
CA THR A 29 -22.34 -19.33 12.26
C THR A 29 -20.84 -19.08 12.09
N ARG A 30 -20.11 -19.99 11.42
CA ARG A 30 -18.67 -19.81 11.11
C ARG A 30 -18.42 -18.70 10.10
N ASP A 31 -19.21 -18.63 9.03
CA ASP A 31 -19.09 -17.60 7.99
C ASP A 31 -19.46 -16.22 8.57
N SER A 32 -20.47 -16.16 9.44
CA SER A 32 -20.81 -14.97 10.22
C SER A 32 -19.70 -14.58 11.20
N ALA A 33 -19.15 -15.55 11.95
CA ALA A 33 -18.04 -15.31 12.87
C ALA A 33 -16.78 -14.79 12.16
N ALA A 34 -16.43 -15.38 11.01
CA ALA A 34 -15.28 -14.94 10.22
C ALA A 34 -15.47 -13.51 9.70
N ARG A 35 -16.66 -13.18 9.16
CA ARG A 35 -16.98 -11.83 8.67
C ARG A 35 -16.94 -10.80 9.80
N LEU A 36 -17.56 -11.10 10.94
CA LEU A 36 -17.55 -10.21 12.10
C LEU A 36 -16.14 -10.05 12.69
N THR A 37 -15.35 -11.12 12.71
CA THR A 37 -13.94 -11.05 13.15
C THR A 37 -13.10 -10.19 12.21
N GLN A 38 -13.28 -10.29 10.88
CA GLN A 38 -12.59 -9.43 9.93
C GLN A 38 -12.98 -7.96 10.11
N LYS A 39 -14.27 -7.66 10.29
CA LYS A 39 -14.73 -6.30 10.57
C LYS A 39 -14.18 -5.77 11.91
N ALA A 40 -14.12 -6.61 12.94
CA ALA A 40 -13.48 -6.25 14.20
C ALA A 40 -11.96 -6.02 14.04
N ALA A 41 -11.30 -6.75 13.12
CA ALA A 41 -9.88 -6.58 12.84
C ALA A 41 -9.59 -5.24 12.16
N GLU A 42 -10.47 -4.76 11.27
CA GLU A 42 -10.38 -3.40 10.70
C GLU A 42 -10.28 -2.36 11.82
N HIS A 43 -11.16 -2.41 12.82
CA HIS A 43 -11.08 -1.55 14.01
C HIS A 43 -9.85 -1.81 14.92
N ALA A 44 -9.19 -2.95 14.82
CA ALA A 44 -7.97 -3.19 15.58
C ALA A 44 -6.74 -2.59 14.88
N PHE A 45 -6.80 -2.42 13.56
CA PHE A 45 -5.75 -1.74 12.79
C PHE A 45 -5.78 -0.22 12.99
N ASP A 46 -6.95 0.41 13.15
CA ASP A 46 -7.05 1.84 13.50
C ASP A 46 -6.85 2.13 15.00
N GLY A 47 -6.87 1.09 15.83
CA GLY A 47 -6.81 1.24 17.29
C GLY A 47 -8.12 1.76 17.90
N SER A 48 -9.23 1.74 17.15
CA SER A 48 -10.54 2.20 17.60
C SER A 48 -11.27 1.15 18.43
N LEU A 49 -12.01 1.61 19.45
CA LEU A 49 -12.82 0.74 20.31
C LEU A 49 -14.04 0.13 19.57
N GLY A 50 -14.30 0.53 18.32
CA GLY A 50 -15.50 0.16 17.55
C GLY A 50 -15.62 -1.35 17.29
N GLY A 51 -14.50 -2.07 17.28
CA GLY A 51 -14.46 -3.52 17.08
C GLY A 51 -14.87 -4.36 18.29
N LEU A 52 -14.89 -3.77 19.49
CA LEU A 52 -15.12 -4.52 20.75
C LEU A 52 -16.51 -5.19 20.81
N PRO A 53 -17.63 -4.51 20.48
CA PRO A 53 -18.94 -5.16 20.48
C PRO A 53 -19.02 -6.31 19.48
N LEU A 54 -18.42 -6.16 18.30
CA LEU A 54 -18.38 -7.19 17.26
C LEU A 54 -17.61 -8.42 17.73
N LEU A 55 -16.42 -8.19 18.30
CA LEU A 55 -15.58 -9.24 18.85
C LEU A 55 -16.24 -9.96 20.03
N GLY A 56 -16.91 -9.22 20.92
CA GLY A 56 -17.68 -9.77 22.03
C GLY A 56 -18.85 -10.65 21.56
N GLN A 57 -19.55 -10.26 20.48
CA GLN A 57 -20.61 -11.08 19.89
C GLN A 57 -20.05 -12.42 19.35
N VAL A 58 -18.92 -12.38 18.65
CA VAL A 58 -18.27 -13.59 18.13
C VAL A 58 -17.82 -14.51 19.27
N LEU A 59 -17.14 -13.98 20.28
CA LEU A 59 -16.64 -14.79 21.39
C LEU A 59 -17.76 -15.34 22.29
N LYS A 60 -18.92 -14.68 22.34
CA LYS A 60 -20.11 -15.20 23.03
C LYS A 60 -20.76 -16.35 22.24
N ALA A 61 -20.88 -16.21 20.92
CA ALA A 61 -21.54 -17.22 20.06
C ALA A 61 -20.62 -18.40 19.72
N ALA A 62 -19.31 -18.16 19.59
CA ALA A 62 -18.30 -19.12 19.18
C ALA A 62 -17.01 -18.89 19.98
N ARG A 63 -17.05 -19.18 21.29
CA ARG A 63 -15.93 -18.94 22.24
C ARG A 63 -14.60 -19.57 21.82
N THR A 64 -14.64 -20.64 21.03
CA THR A 64 -13.46 -21.35 20.51
C THR A 64 -13.04 -20.92 19.09
N HIS A 65 -13.62 -19.83 18.56
CA HIS A 65 -13.23 -19.29 17.26
C HIS A 65 -11.82 -18.69 17.35
N ALA A 66 -10.84 -19.45 16.88
CA ALA A 66 -9.41 -19.16 17.02
C ALA A 66 -8.98 -17.76 16.51
N PRO A 67 -9.41 -17.27 15.33
CA PRO A 67 -9.08 -15.92 14.88
C PRO A 67 -9.57 -14.82 15.83
N ALA A 68 -10.78 -14.97 16.39
CA ALA A 68 -11.31 -14.01 17.36
C ALA A 68 -10.54 -14.05 18.69
N GLN A 69 -10.07 -15.22 19.14
CA GLN A 69 -9.22 -15.31 20.33
C GLN A 69 -7.88 -14.59 20.11
N LEU A 70 -7.24 -14.79 18.96
CA LEU A 70 -5.99 -14.11 18.61
C LEU A 70 -6.20 -12.59 18.52
N LEU A 71 -7.28 -12.15 17.87
CA LEU A 71 -7.63 -10.73 17.76
C LEU A 71 -7.89 -10.09 19.13
N ALA A 72 -8.57 -10.79 20.04
CA ALA A 72 -8.79 -10.32 21.41
C ALA A 72 -7.46 -10.15 22.16
N ALA A 73 -6.52 -11.08 22.00
CA ALA A 73 -5.20 -10.95 22.61
C ALA A 73 -4.47 -9.69 22.09
N CYS A 74 -4.41 -9.48 20.77
CA CYS A 74 -3.84 -8.28 20.17
C CYS A 74 -4.46 -7.00 20.74
N TRP A 75 -5.80 -6.97 20.84
CA TRP A 75 -6.53 -5.86 21.40
C TRP A 75 -6.13 -5.56 22.85
N PHE A 76 -6.15 -6.57 23.72
CA PHE A 76 -5.79 -6.40 25.13
C PHE A 76 -4.34 -5.95 25.31
N MET A 77 -3.42 -6.41 24.45
CA MET A 77 -2.05 -5.90 24.44
C MET A 77 -1.97 -4.42 24.08
N GLN A 78 -2.76 -3.94 23.10
CA GLN A 78 -2.79 -2.51 22.72
C GLN A 78 -3.27 -1.60 23.86
N VAL A 79 -4.24 -2.06 24.67
CA VAL A 79 -4.75 -1.31 25.84
C VAL A 79 -3.98 -1.59 27.14
N GLY A 80 -2.84 -2.28 27.07
CA GLY A 80 -1.97 -2.56 28.23
C GLY A 80 -2.50 -3.60 29.21
N ARG A 81 -3.52 -4.37 28.84
CA ARG A 81 -4.11 -5.46 29.64
C ARG A 81 -3.47 -6.81 29.31
N TRP A 82 -2.18 -6.91 29.58
CA TRP A 82 -1.36 -8.09 29.27
C TRP A 82 -1.86 -9.38 29.95
N ASP A 83 -2.43 -9.25 31.15
CA ASP A 83 -3.07 -10.33 31.89
C ASP A 83 -4.17 -11.00 31.06
N LEU A 84 -5.11 -10.20 30.55
CA LEU A 84 -6.20 -10.68 29.72
C LEU A 84 -5.71 -11.19 28.37
N ALA A 85 -4.70 -10.55 27.78
CA ALA A 85 -4.11 -11.03 26.53
C ALA A 85 -3.59 -12.47 26.67
N LEU A 86 -2.86 -12.76 27.75
CA LEU A 86 -2.34 -14.09 28.02
C LEU A 86 -3.45 -15.12 28.22
N ASP A 87 -4.53 -14.78 28.91
CA ASP A 87 -5.69 -15.67 29.10
C ASP A 87 -6.29 -16.14 27.75
N TYR A 88 -6.39 -15.24 26.76
CA TYR A 88 -6.86 -15.61 25.42
C TYR A 88 -5.84 -16.46 24.67
N LEU A 89 -4.54 -16.22 24.85
CA LEU A 89 -3.46 -17.01 24.23
C LEU A 89 -3.32 -18.42 24.82
N GLU A 90 -3.84 -18.67 26.02
CA GLU A 90 -3.91 -20.02 26.63
C GLU A 90 -5.07 -20.87 26.11
N GLY A 91 -5.91 -20.33 25.21
CA GLY A 91 -6.96 -21.07 24.54
C GLY A 91 -6.44 -22.33 23.85
N ALA A 92 -7.02 -23.50 24.16
CA ALA A 92 -6.55 -24.80 23.69
C ALA A 92 -6.42 -24.91 22.16
N VAL A 93 -7.19 -24.13 21.41
CA VAL A 93 -7.20 -24.12 19.93
C VAL A 93 -5.99 -23.39 19.35
N ILE A 94 -5.50 -22.33 20.00
CA ILE A 94 -4.42 -21.48 19.46
C ILE A 94 -3.10 -21.57 20.24
N ARG A 95 -3.09 -22.14 21.45
CA ARG A 95 -1.93 -22.08 22.36
C ARG A 95 -0.60 -22.58 21.80
N GLN A 96 -0.60 -23.47 20.81
CA GLN A 96 0.63 -23.97 20.16
C GLN A 96 0.85 -23.40 18.76
N SER A 97 0.00 -22.47 18.31
CA SER A 97 0.17 -21.82 17.02
C SER A 97 1.38 -20.87 17.04
N PRO A 98 2.15 -20.77 15.95
CA PRO A 98 3.24 -19.81 15.84
C PRO A 98 2.81 -18.37 16.13
N GLU A 99 1.57 -18.01 15.78
CA GLU A 99 1.00 -16.69 16.01
C GLU A 99 0.82 -16.40 17.50
N ALA A 100 0.23 -17.35 18.24
CA ALA A 100 0.07 -17.21 19.68
C ALA A 100 1.42 -17.19 20.41
N LEU A 101 2.38 -18.01 19.96
CA LEU A 101 3.74 -18.00 20.51
C LEU A 101 4.43 -16.64 20.30
N LEU A 102 4.25 -16.00 19.13
CA LEU A 102 4.77 -14.67 18.87
C LEU A 102 4.14 -13.62 19.80
N LEU A 103 2.81 -13.63 19.95
CA LEU A 103 2.12 -12.71 20.85
C LEU A 103 2.50 -12.93 22.32
N ARG A 104 2.79 -14.17 22.75
CA ARG A 104 3.32 -14.43 24.10
C ARG A 104 4.71 -13.84 24.30
N HIS A 105 5.62 -14.00 23.34
CA HIS A 105 6.95 -13.37 23.41
C HIS A 105 6.83 -11.84 23.49
N LEU A 106 5.86 -11.25 22.80
CA LEU A 106 5.56 -9.83 22.92
C LEU A 106 4.99 -9.49 24.30
N ALA A 107 4.08 -10.30 24.84
CA ALA A 107 3.48 -10.09 26.15
C ALA A 107 4.48 -10.24 27.32
N GLU A 108 5.51 -11.07 27.19
CA GLU A 108 6.61 -11.16 28.16
C GLU A 108 7.46 -9.88 28.16
N ARG A 109 7.64 -9.25 26.99
CA ARG A 109 8.42 -8.02 26.85
C ARG A 109 7.63 -6.76 27.20
N GLN A 110 6.31 -6.79 27.07
CA GLN A 110 5.40 -5.65 27.27
C GLN A 110 5.93 -4.37 26.60
N PRO A 111 6.09 -4.36 25.26
CA PRO A 111 6.67 -3.22 24.57
C PRO A 111 5.90 -1.93 24.88
N GLY A 112 6.63 -0.89 25.27
CA GLY A 112 6.09 0.46 25.32
C GLY A 112 5.76 1.00 23.92
N VAL A 113 5.12 2.17 23.87
CA VAL A 113 4.57 2.80 22.65
C VAL A 113 5.58 2.94 21.49
N SER A 114 6.88 2.99 21.77
CA SER A 114 7.95 3.19 20.76
C SER A 114 8.92 2.00 20.64
N ARG A 115 8.49 0.78 20.99
CA ARG A 115 9.31 -0.43 20.93
C ARG A 115 8.60 -1.63 20.32
N TRP A 116 7.42 -1.44 19.75
CA TRP A 116 6.62 -2.50 19.15
C TRP A 116 7.35 -3.16 17.98
N ARG A 117 7.91 -2.36 17.08
CA ARG A 117 8.61 -2.88 15.89
C ARG A 117 9.80 -3.74 16.27
N HIS A 118 10.63 -3.25 17.20
CA HIS A 118 11.78 -3.97 17.72
C HIS A 118 11.37 -5.28 18.41
N ALA A 119 10.40 -5.20 19.33
CA ALA A 119 9.91 -6.37 20.05
C ALA A 119 9.29 -7.42 19.13
N PHE A 120 8.57 -7.00 18.09
CA PHE A 120 7.99 -7.88 17.07
C PHE A 120 9.08 -8.61 16.30
N PHE A 121 10.08 -7.86 15.82
CA PHE A 121 11.16 -8.42 15.04
C PHE A 121 11.98 -9.42 15.85
N ASP A 122 12.34 -9.07 17.08
CA ASP A 122 13.07 -9.96 17.99
C ASP A 122 12.26 -11.22 18.33
N ALA A 123 10.92 -11.12 18.45
CA ALA A 123 10.04 -12.27 18.72
C ALA A 123 9.97 -13.19 17.50
N TRP A 124 9.78 -12.61 16.32
CA TRP A 124 9.72 -13.37 15.07
C TRP A 124 11.05 -14.09 14.80
N GLN A 125 12.18 -13.41 15.06
CA GLN A 125 13.51 -14.02 14.95
C GLN A 125 13.74 -15.13 15.99
N SER A 126 13.38 -14.93 17.26
CA SER A 126 13.59 -15.94 18.30
C SER A 126 12.78 -17.22 18.05
N LEU A 127 11.65 -17.10 17.35
CA LEU A 127 10.83 -18.24 16.91
C LEU A 127 11.33 -18.91 15.62
N GLY A 128 12.47 -18.50 15.08
CA GLY A 128 13.03 -19.09 13.86
C GLY A 128 12.38 -18.59 12.57
N ARG A 129 11.78 -17.39 12.58
CA ARG A 129 11.12 -16.75 11.43
C ARG A 129 9.98 -17.60 10.84
N PRO A 130 8.95 -17.96 11.62
CA PRO A 130 7.78 -18.67 11.08
C PRO A 130 7.15 -17.92 9.90
N ASP A 131 6.60 -18.67 8.94
CA ASP A 131 5.89 -18.12 7.77
C ASP A 131 4.40 -17.93 8.08
N PHE A 132 3.97 -16.68 8.11
CA PHE A 132 2.60 -16.28 8.41
C PHE A 132 1.77 -15.93 7.16
N ARG A 133 2.34 -16.05 5.94
CA ARG A 133 1.64 -15.66 4.69
C ARG A 133 0.28 -16.34 4.54
N GLN A 134 0.22 -17.62 4.89
CA GLN A 134 -0.97 -18.45 4.78
C GLN A 134 -1.68 -18.68 6.12
N SER A 135 -1.34 -17.89 7.15
CA SER A 135 -2.01 -17.98 8.46
C SER A 135 -3.52 -17.87 8.31
N THR A 136 -4.26 -18.83 8.87
CA THR A 136 -5.73 -18.78 8.97
C THR A 136 -6.20 -18.04 10.23
N LEU A 137 -5.28 -17.66 11.11
CA LEU A 137 -5.57 -16.96 12.37
C LEU A 137 -5.50 -15.44 12.21
N LEU A 138 -4.57 -14.97 11.38
CA LEU A 138 -4.44 -13.55 11.09
C LEU A 138 -5.57 -13.08 10.16
N PRO A 139 -6.08 -11.85 10.33
CA PRO A 139 -7.04 -11.27 9.41
C PRO A 139 -6.43 -11.03 8.02
N ASN A 140 -7.27 -10.67 7.06
CA ASN A 140 -6.77 -10.10 5.81
C ASN A 140 -6.10 -8.74 6.10
N PRO A 141 -4.99 -8.43 5.44
CA PRO A 141 -4.35 -7.12 5.59
C PRO A 141 -5.29 -6.02 5.12
N LEU A 142 -5.15 -4.83 5.69
CA LEU A 142 -5.80 -3.65 5.11
C LEU A 142 -5.27 -3.45 3.68
N GLN A 143 -6.17 -3.12 2.76
CA GLN A 143 -5.72 -2.65 1.45
C GLN A 143 -5.07 -1.28 1.61
N TRP A 144 -4.10 -0.96 0.76
CA TRP A 144 -3.38 0.32 0.81
C TRP A 144 -4.29 1.53 0.59
N ASN A 145 -5.44 1.33 -0.07
CA ASN A 145 -6.49 2.32 -0.29
C ASN A 145 -7.65 2.17 0.72
N HIS A 146 -7.53 1.27 1.71
CA HIS A 146 -8.55 1.15 2.73
C HIS A 146 -8.45 2.34 3.68
N LEU A 147 -9.47 3.18 3.64
CA LEU A 147 -9.58 4.28 4.57
C LEU A 147 -10.38 3.82 5.77
N MET A 148 -9.82 4.06 6.94
CA MET A 148 -10.43 3.67 8.20
C MET A 148 -11.60 4.65 8.43
N ALA A 149 -12.80 4.22 8.02
CA ALA A 149 -13.92 5.10 7.67
C ALA A 149 -14.70 5.68 8.87
N ASP A 150 -14.51 5.12 10.07
CA ASP A 150 -15.41 5.42 11.19
C ASP A 150 -15.01 6.65 12.02
N THR A 151 -14.04 7.46 11.55
CA THR A 151 -13.52 8.63 12.30
C THR A 151 -13.78 9.98 11.64
N TRP A 152 -14.55 10.03 10.55
CA TRP A 152 -14.73 11.29 9.83
C TRP A 152 -15.73 12.22 10.50
N SER A 153 -15.24 13.43 10.79
CA SER A 153 -16.12 14.57 11.02
C SER A 153 -16.91 14.86 9.75
N PRO A 154 -18.18 15.33 9.84
CA PRO A 154 -18.91 15.81 8.67
C PRO A 154 -18.06 16.79 7.87
N TRP A 155 -18.15 16.76 6.54
CA TRP A 155 -17.35 17.62 5.63
C TRP A 155 -17.34 19.09 6.07
N ASP A 156 -18.51 19.61 6.45
CA ASP A 156 -18.70 20.98 6.89
C ASP A 156 -17.99 21.31 8.22
N ALA A 157 -17.80 20.30 9.09
CA ALA A 157 -17.07 20.45 10.35
C ALA A 157 -15.54 20.32 10.16
N THR A 158 -15.08 19.91 8.98
CA THR A 158 -13.66 19.78 8.67
C THR A 158 -13.07 21.13 8.32
N HIS A 159 -11.97 21.50 8.99
CA HIS A 159 -11.20 22.70 8.68
C HIS A 159 -10.72 22.68 7.22
N GLU A 160 -10.83 23.81 6.52
CA GLU A 160 -10.57 23.93 5.08
C GLU A 160 -9.20 23.34 4.66
N SER A 161 -8.14 23.63 5.41
CA SER A 161 -6.78 23.12 5.14
C SER A 161 -6.65 21.60 5.14
N ARG A 162 -7.61 20.86 5.72
CA ARG A 162 -7.63 19.39 5.77
C ARG A 162 -8.52 18.76 4.71
N ARG A 163 -9.40 19.53 4.05
CA ARG A 163 -10.37 19.02 3.09
C ARG A 163 -9.68 18.38 1.88
N LEU A 164 -8.72 19.07 1.26
CA LEU A 164 -7.99 18.51 0.11
C LEU A 164 -7.10 17.31 0.49
N PRO A 165 -6.32 17.34 1.59
CA PRO A 165 -5.67 16.14 2.13
C PRO A 165 -6.63 14.96 2.32
N LEU A 166 -7.84 15.18 2.84
CA LEU A 166 -8.82 14.09 2.99
C LEU A 166 -9.31 13.55 1.65
N VAL A 167 -9.48 14.41 0.63
CA VAL A 167 -9.87 13.99 -0.72
C VAL A 167 -8.76 13.16 -1.39
N VAL A 168 -7.47 13.43 -1.12
CA VAL A 168 -6.37 12.56 -1.59
C VAL A 168 -6.57 11.12 -1.13
N LEU A 169 -7.02 10.94 0.11
CA LEU A 169 -7.30 9.63 0.67
C LEU A 169 -8.61 9.06 0.14
N ASN A 170 -9.67 9.87 0.09
CA ASN A 170 -10.99 9.47 -0.40
C ASN A 170 -11.51 10.40 -1.49
N PRO A 171 -11.24 10.13 -2.77
CA PRO A 171 -11.82 10.91 -3.85
C PRO A 171 -13.35 10.90 -3.88
N ASP A 172 -14.01 9.90 -3.27
CA ASP A 172 -15.48 9.86 -3.20
C ASP A 172 -16.07 10.99 -2.36
N LEU A 173 -15.31 11.58 -1.42
CA LEU A 173 -15.76 12.77 -0.67
C LEU A 173 -16.07 13.94 -1.61
N ALA A 174 -15.41 14.00 -2.76
CA ALA A 174 -15.64 15.05 -3.73
C ALA A 174 -16.98 14.89 -4.49
N ARG A 175 -17.62 13.71 -4.52
CA ARG A 175 -18.83 13.47 -5.34
C ARG A 175 -19.96 14.47 -5.05
N VAL A 176 -20.12 14.82 -3.78
CA VAL A 176 -21.16 15.75 -3.30
C VAL A 176 -20.65 17.19 -3.15
N HIS A 177 -19.33 17.41 -3.27
CA HIS A 177 -18.65 18.70 -3.09
C HIS A 177 -17.74 19.06 -4.27
N LEU A 178 -18.06 18.60 -5.49
CA LEU A 178 -17.14 18.65 -6.64
C LEU A 178 -16.61 20.07 -6.93
N GLU A 179 -17.49 21.08 -6.98
CA GLU A 179 -17.08 22.46 -7.26
C GLU A 179 -16.21 23.06 -6.15
N GLU A 180 -16.52 22.74 -4.89
CA GLU A 180 -15.71 23.18 -3.75
C GLU A 180 -14.32 22.54 -3.79
N VAL A 181 -14.26 21.22 -3.98
CA VAL A 181 -13.00 20.48 -4.08
C VAL A 181 -12.20 20.95 -5.29
N ARG A 182 -12.85 21.22 -6.42
CA ARG A 182 -12.20 21.80 -7.59
C ARG A 182 -11.59 23.18 -7.27
N GLY A 183 -12.31 24.01 -6.52
CA GLY A 183 -11.78 25.28 -6.00
C GLY A 183 -10.52 25.08 -5.14
N LEU A 184 -10.55 24.10 -4.23
CA LEU A 184 -9.38 23.74 -3.40
C LEU A 184 -8.20 23.22 -4.23
N VAL A 185 -8.46 22.44 -5.27
CA VAL A 185 -7.42 21.97 -6.21
C VAL A 185 -6.76 23.16 -6.89
N LEU A 186 -7.56 24.08 -7.45
CA LEU A 186 -7.05 25.23 -8.19
C LEU A 186 -6.31 26.24 -7.30
N SER A 187 -6.66 26.34 -6.01
CA SER A 187 -5.97 27.19 -5.04
C SER A 187 -4.78 26.52 -4.35
N SER A 188 -4.58 25.21 -4.54
CA SER A 188 -3.50 24.49 -3.88
C SER A 188 -2.12 24.84 -4.47
N ASP A 189 -1.15 25.07 -3.58
CA ASP A 189 0.26 25.24 -3.92
C ASP A 189 1.10 23.99 -3.60
N SER A 190 0.48 22.95 -3.02
CA SER A 190 1.18 21.72 -2.66
C SER A 190 1.20 20.75 -3.83
N LEU A 191 2.30 20.79 -4.60
CA LEU A 191 2.56 19.83 -5.68
C LEU A 191 2.39 18.35 -5.23
N PRO A 192 2.90 17.91 -4.07
CA PRO A 192 2.76 16.52 -3.64
C PRO A 192 1.31 16.09 -3.38
N ILE A 193 0.48 16.97 -2.83
CA ILE A 193 -0.96 16.71 -2.64
C ILE A 193 -1.64 16.54 -4.00
N LEU A 194 -1.34 17.43 -4.95
CA LEU A 194 -1.88 17.34 -6.32
C LEU A 194 -1.41 16.07 -7.03
N MET A 195 -0.13 15.70 -6.89
CA MET A 195 0.42 14.45 -7.42
C MET A 195 -0.28 13.24 -6.81
N ALA A 196 -0.46 13.20 -5.49
CA ALA A 196 -1.14 12.09 -4.82
C ALA A 196 -2.60 11.96 -5.26
N LEU A 197 -3.32 13.09 -5.36
CA LEU A 197 -4.70 13.10 -5.86
C LEU A 197 -4.77 12.62 -7.31
N ARG A 198 -3.87 13.09 -8.18
CA ARG A 198 -3.78 12.65 -9.57
C ARG A 198 -3.64 11.13 -9.67
N GLU A 199 -2.70 10.57 -8.93
CA GLU A 199 -2.45 9.12 -8.94
C GLU A 199 -3.65 8.32 -8.43
N HIS A 200 -4.35 8.82 -7.39
CA HIS A 200 -5.55 8.16 -6.89
C HIS A 200 -6.69 8.22 -7.93
N LEU A 201 -6.92 9.38 -8.54
CA LEU A 201 -7.96 9.54 -9.57
C LEU A 201 -7.70 8.66 -10.80
N LEU A 202 -6.45 8.37 -11.16
CA LEU A 202 -6.13 7.46 -12.27
C LEU A 202 -6.49 6.00 -11.98
N ALA A 203 -6.66 5.60 -10.72
CA ALA A 203 -7.12 4.26 -10.35
C ALA A 203 -8.64 4.09 -10.53
N TYR A 204 -9.40 5.19 -10.60
CA TYR A 204 -10.84 5.18 -10.86
C TYR A 204 -11.13 4.90 -12.34
N GLU A 205 -12.29 4.32 -12.63
CA GLU A 205 -12.76 4.14 -14.00
C GLU A 205 -12.92 5.51 -14.70
N GLU A 206 -12.69 5.57 -16.01
CA GLU A 206 -12.74 6.83 -16.78
C GLU A 206 -14.06 7.58 -16.66
N GLN A 207 -15.15 6.84 -16.47
CA GLN A 207 -16.51 7.38 -16.35
C GLN A 207 -16.91 7.73 -14.91
N ASP A 208 -16.11 7.32 -13.92
CA ASP A 208 -16.47 7.50 -12.53
C ASP A 208 -16.34 8.98 -12.10
N PRO A 209 -17.43 9.67 -11.67
CA PRO A 209 -17.48 11.12 -11.51
C PRO A 209 -16.28 11.85 -10.89
N PRO A 210 -15.59 11.36 -9.84
CA PRO A 210 -14.41 12.03 -9.30
C PRO A 210 -13.31 12.25 -10.35
N ARG A 211 -13.10 11.29 -11.26
CA ARG A 211 -12.03 11.34 -12.26
C ARG A 211 -12.24 12.44 -13.31
N PRO A 212 -13.29 12.45 -14.14
CA PRO A 212 -13.51 13.51 -15.11
C PRO A 212 -13.85 14.85 -14.44
N GLY A 213 -14.36 14.85 -13.20
CA GLY A 213 -14.67 16.07 -12.45
C GLY A 213 -13.45 16.80 -11.88
N LEU A 214 -12.40 16.08 -11.48
CA LEU A 214 -11.24 16.67 -10.81
C LEU A 214 -9.93 16.55 -11.58
N LEU A 215 -9.68 15.44 -12.29
CA LEU A 215 -8.39 15.17 -12.92
C LEU A 215 -7.93 16.30 -13.88
N PRO A 216 -8.80 16.91 -14.72
CA PRO A 216 -8.40 18.03 -15.56
C PRO A 216 -7.91 19.25 -14.77
N ALA A 217 -8.58 19.59 -13.66
CA ALA A 217 -8.19 20.70 -12.80
C ALA A 217 -6.87 20.42 -12.06
N VAL A 218 -6.65 19.16 -11.67
CA VAL A 218 -5.40 18.71 -11.06
C VAL A 218 -4.25 18.82 -12.07
N ASP A 219 -4.40 18.28 -13.28
CA ASP A 219 -3.39 18.35 -14.34
C ASP A 219 -3.09 19.80 -14.74
N GLU A 220 -4.12 20.64 -14.86
CA GLU A 220 -3.96 22.08 -15.12
C GLU A 220 -3.13 22.75 -14.03
N ARG A 221 -3.49 22.53 -12.76
CA ARG A 221 -2.79 23.17 -11.64
C ARG A 221 -1.34 22.69 -11.52
N ILE A 222 -1.09 21.39 -11.71
CA ILE A 222 0.27 20.86 -11.74
C ILE A 222 1.08 21.54 -12.87
N GLY A 223 0.50 21.69 -14.06
CA GLY A 223 1.14 22.40 -15.17
C GLY A 223 1.48 23.86 -14.85
N GLN A 224 0.57 24.58 -14.19
CA GLN A 224 0.80 25.95 -13.74
C GLN A 224 1.96 26.05 -12.73
N LEU A 225 2.02 25.13 -11.76
CA LEU A 225 3.05 25.09 -10.72
C LEU A 225 4.42 24.62 -11.28
N ALA A 226 4.42 23.72 -12.27
CA ALA A 226 5.64 23.29 -12.95
C ALA A 226 6.23 24.39 -13.84
N GLY A 227 5.38 25.22 -14.45
CA GLY A 227 5.77 26.29 -15.37
C GLY A 227 6.35 25.76 -16.69
N SER A 228 7.00 26.65 -17.45
CA SER A 228 7.62 26.31 -18.74
C SER A 228 8.97 25.58 -18.62
N SER A 229 9.51 25.47 -17.42
CA SER A 229 10.82 24.84 -17.14
C SER A 229 10.70 23.98 -15.88
N PRO A 230 10.13 22.77 -16.00
CA PRO A 230 9.92 21.87 -14.86
C PRO A 230 11.26 21.49 -14.22
N ARG A 231 11.31 21.51 -12.89
CA ARG A 231 12.53 21.21 -12.12
C ARG A 231 12.83 19.72 -12.01
N THR A 232 11.79 18.88 -12.09
CA THR A 232 11.89 17.43 -11.87
C THR A 232 11.37 16.66 -13.07
N LEU A 233 11.92 15.46 -13.28
CA LEU A 233 11.49 14.59 -14.37
C LEU A 233 10.01 14.20 -14.23
N GLN A 234 9.52 13.97 -13.01
CA GLN A 234 8.10 13.69 -12.75
C GLN A 234 7.18 14.79 -13.29
N LEU A 235 7.47 16.07 -12.99
CA LEU A 235 6.67 17.20 -13.47
C LEU A 235 6.75 17.36 -14.98
N ALA A 236 7.92 17.12 -15.58
CA ALA A 236 8.12 17.23 -17.02
C ALA A 236 7.40 16.13 -17.80
N LEU A 237 7.32 14.92 -17.22
CA LEU A 237 6.68 13.77 -17.85
C LEU A 237 5.16 13.85 -17.90
N ILE A 238 4.52 14.61 -17.00
CA ILE A 238 3.05 14.76 -16.99
C ILE A 238 2.55 15.36 -18.30
N PRO A 239 2.91 16.58 -18.71
CA PRO A 239 2.44 17.14 -19.98
C PRO A 239 2.95 16.36 -21.21
N PHE A 240 4.08 15.66 -21.09
CA PHE A 240 4.60 14.81 -22.18
C PHE A 240 3.74 13.56 -22.43
N LEU A 241 3.16 12.99 -21.37
CA LEU A 241 2.38 11.75 -21.43
C LEU A 241 0.87 12.01 -21.48
N THR A 242 0.39 13.08 -20.85
CA THR A 242 -1.03 13.46 -20.83
C THR A 242 -1.55 13.63 -22.26
N GLY A 243 -2.69 12.99 -22.54
CA GLY A 243 -3.32 12.98 -23.87
C GLY A 243 -2.82 11.90 -24.84
N SER A 244 -1.76 11.16 -24.48
CA SER A 244 -1.38 9.94 -25.21
C SER A 244 -2.14 8.72 -24.68
N SER A 245 -2.14 7.59 -25.40
CA SER A 245 -2.59 6.31 -24.83
C SER A 245 -1.39 5.42 -24.48
N PHE A 246 -1.56 4.46 -23.55
CA PHE A 246 -0.51 3.48 -23.23
C PHE A 246 -0.06 2.66 -24.46
N SER A 247 -0.94 2.50 -25.46
CA SER A 247 -0.69 1.76 -26.69
C SER A 247 -0.17 2.61 -27.85
N GLN A 248 -0.09 3.94 -27.69
CA GLN A 248 0.35 4.82 -28.78
C GLN A 248 1.87 4.78 -28.94
N PRO A 249 2.41 4.36 -30.10
CA PRO A 249 3.86 4.32 -30.30
C PRO A 249 4.53 5.69 -30.13
N PHE A 250 5.79 5.69 -29.73
CA PHE A 250 6.66 6.87 -29.74
C PHE A 250 7.01 7.23 -31.19
N THR A 251 6.89 8.52 -31.48
CA THR A 251 7.39 9.14 -32.70
C THR A 251 8.82 9.63 -32.51
N ARG A 252 9.53 9.91 -33.60
CA ARG A 252 10.88 10.51 -33.51
C ARG A 252 10.89 11.83 -32.73
N ARG A 253 9.87 12.67 -32.92
CA ARG A 253 9.68 13.92 -32.16
C ARG A 253 9.51 13.67 -30.67
N ASP A 254 8.83 12.58 -30.29
CA ASP A 254 8.71 12.20 -28.89
C ASP A 254 10.06 11.81 -28.29
N LEU A 255 10.92 11.14 -29.07
CA LEU A 255 12.29 10.79 -28.64
C LEU A 255 13.15 12.04 -28.43
N GLU A 256 13.11 12.99 -29.37
CA GLU A 256 13.80 14.30 -29.24
C GLU A 256 13.33 15.04 -27.99
N THR A 257 12.02 15.03 -27.74
CA THR A 257 11.45 15.66 -26.54
C THR A 257 11.92 14.94 -25.28
N LEU A 258 11.78 13.62 -25.22
CA LEU A 258 12.15 12.80 -24.07
C LEU A 258 13.66 12.89 -23.77
N GLU A 259 14.51 13.00 -24.78
CA GLU A 259 15.96 13.22 -24.61
C GLU A 259 16.26 14.47 -23.78
N ASN A 260 15.56 15.56 -24.05
CA ASN A 260 15.68 16.78 -23.26
C ASN A 260 15.09 16.64 -21.85
N LEU A 261 14.06 15.80 -21.66
CA LEU A 261 13.45 15.61 -20.35
C LEU A 261 14.34 14.79 -19.42
N VAL A 262 14.94 13.70 -19.91
CA VAL A 262 15.76 12.79 -19.08
C VAL A 262 17.09 13.40 -18.63
N THR A 263 17.45 14.59 -19.12
CA THR A 263 18.61 15.35 -18.58
C THR A 263 18.31 15.97 -17.21
N LEU A 264 17.04 16.07 -16.81
CA LEU A 264 16.68 16.53 -15.47
C LEU A 264 17.29 15.60 -14.41
N ALA A 265 17.97 16.21 -13.44
CA ALA A 265 18.79 15.49 -12.46
C ALA A 265 17.94 14.74 -11.42
N GLU A 266 16.73 15.22 -11.14
CA GLU A 266 15.91 14.72 -10.05
C GLU A 266 14.61 14.10 -10.56
N TRP A 267 14.22 12.96 -9.98
CA TRP A 267 12.91 12.36 -10.23
C TRP A 267 11.78 13.24 -9.70
N LYS A 268 11.83 13.58 -8.40
CA LYS A 268 10.79 14.33 -7.68
C LYS A 268 11.37 15.18 -6.55
N GLN A 269 10.61 16.18 -6.12
CA GLN A 269 10.80 16.95 -4.88
C GLN A 269 9.43 17.36 -4.34
N PRO A 270 9.21 17.37 -3.01
CA PRO A 270 10.10 16.97 -1.92
C PRO A 270 10.25 15.45 -1.80
N SER A 271 11.03 14.97 -0.83
CA SER A 271 11.17 13.53 -0.56
C SER A 271 9.89 12.93 0.05
N SER A 272 9.73 11.61 -0.04
CA SER A 272 8.59 10.90 0.57
C SER A 272 8.50 11.13 2.09
N GLU A 273 9.64 11.25 2.78
CA GLU A 273 9.70 11.53 4.22
C GLU A 273 9.16 12.92 4.56
N GLN A 274 9.59 13.94 3.82
CA GLN A 274 9.14 15.31 4.04
C GLN A 274 7.63 15.43 3.84
N PHE A 275 7.12 14.82 2.77
CA PHE A 275 5.69 14.82 2.50
C PHE A 275 4.90 13.97 3.50
N PHE A 276 5.45 12.84 3.96
CA PHE A 276 4.84 12.06 5.05
C PHE A 276 4.67 12.89 6.33
N VAL A 277 5.69 13.64 6.74
CA VAL A 277 5.62 14.50 7.94
C VAL A 277 4.54 15.58 7.77
N GLU A 278 4.47 16.21 6.60
CA GLU A 278 3.42 17.18 6.26
C GLU A 278 2.01 16.55 6.38
N MET A 279 1.79 15.41 5.72
CA MET A 279 0.50 14.73 5.72
C MET A 279 0.10 14.22 7.10
N ARG A 280 1.06 13.75 7.90
CA ARG A 280 0.83 13.33 9.28
C ARG A 280 0.23 14.48 10.09
N GLY A 281 0.74 15.70 9.92
CA GLY A 281 0.22 16.91 10.56
C GLY A 281 -1.24 17.20 10.19
N TYR A 282 -1.63 17.01 8.93
CA TYR A 282 -3.02 17.18 8.50
C TYR A 282 -3.96 16.13 9.10
N TYR A 283 -3.46 14.92 9.33
CA TYR A 283 -4.23 13.78 9.81
C TYR A 283 -4.15 13.54 11.31
N GLU A 284 -3.47 14.37 12.11
CA GLU A 284 -3.33 14.16 13.57
C GLU A 284 -4.66 13.91 14.31
N ALA A 285 -5.76 14.45 13.79
CA ALA A 285 -7.10 14.25 14.34
C ALA A 285 -7.78 12.92 13.94
N LEU A 286 -7.14 12.12 13.08
CA LEU A 286 -7.63 10.85 12.55
C LEU A 286 -6.74 9.70 13.06
N PRO A 287 -7.31 8.68 13.72
CA PRO A 287 -6.58 7.47 14.05
C PRO A 287 -6.62 6.45 12.89
N PRO A 288 -5.48 5.80 12.52
CA PRO A 288 -4.10 6.09 12.89
C PRO A 288 -3.45 7.06 11.87
N PRO A 289 -2.88 8.20 12.31
CA PRO A 289 -2.47 9.28 11.41
C PRO A 289 -1.30 8.91 10.50
N GLY A 290 -0.38 8.05 10.95
CA GLY A 290 0.77 7.62 10.18
C GLY A 290 0.39 6.72 9.00
N HIS A 291 -0.61 5.85 9.15
CA HIS A 291 -1.09 5.02 8.04
C HIS A 291 -1.64 5.88 6.89
N HIS A 292 -2.46 6.87 7.23
CA HIS A 292 -3.03 7.82 6.28
C HIS A 292 -1.93 8.65 5.59
N ALA A 293 -0.99 9.18 6.37
CA ALA A 293 0.13 9.94 5.84
C ALA A 293 1.02 9.11 4.90
N TRP A 294 1.30 7.86 5.26
CA TRP A 294 2.08 6.95 4.43
C TRP A 294 1.37 6.61 3.11
N SER A 295 0.05 6.41 3.14
CA SER A 295 -0.75 6.14 1.95
C SER A 295 -0.71 7.31 0.97
N ALA A 296 -0.89 8.55 1.46
CA ALA A 296 -0.73 9.76 0.66
C ALA A 296 0.70 9.91 0.11
N ALA A 297 1.72 9.66 0.94
CA ALA A 297 3.12 9.73 0.51
C ALA A 297 3.47 8.70 -0.57
N THR A 298 2.87 7.51 -0.50
CA THR A 298 3.01 6.46 -1.52
C THR A 298 2.38 6.90 -2.85
N LEU A 299 1.19 7.50 -2.81
CA LEU A 299 0.52 8.03 -4.00
C LEU A 299 1.34 9.16 -4.65
N ALA A 300 1.94 10.07 -3.89
CA ALA A 300 2.75 11.18 -4.44
C ALA A 300 4.03 10.74 -5.18
N GLN A 301 4.43 9.47 -5.11
CA GLN A 301 5.64 8.96 -5.80
C GLN A 301 5.53 9.04 -7.33
N GLY A 302 4.32 9.07 -7.90
CA GLY A 302 4.09 9.22 -9.34
C GLY A 302 4.64 8.08 -10.20
N VAL A 303 4.67 6.86 -9.64
CA VAL A 303 5.20 5.65 -10.30
C VAL A 303 4.44 5.33 -11.60
N SER A 304 3.18 5.77 -11.75
CA SER A 304 2.39 5.56 -12.97
C SER A 304 3.06 6.14 -14.22
N LEU A 305 3.83 7.23 -14.10
CA LEU A 305 4.54 7.84 -15.23
C LEU A 305 5.60 6.88 -15.78
N GLY A 306 6.33 6.18 -14.90
CA GLY A 306 7.27 5.14 -15.30
C GLY A 306 6.56 3.94 -15.94
N VAL A 307 5.41 3.53 -15.39
CA VAL A 307 4.56 2.48 -15.98
C VAL A 307 4.12 2.87 -17.39
N TRP A 308 3.73 4.13 -17.58
CA TRP A 308 3.31 4.64 -18.89
C TRP A 308 4.43 4.65 -19.91
N LEU A 309 5.62 5.17 -19.55
CA LEU A 309 6.81 5.10 -20.39
C LEU A 309 7.12 3.65 -20.81
N TYR A 310 7.07 2.72 -19.86
CA TYR A 310 7.32 1.30 -20.11
C TYR A 310 6.34 0.70 -21.12
N HIS A 311 5.04 0.89 -20.93
CA HIS A 311 4.03 0.35 -21.85
C HIS A 311 4.09 0.99 -23.24
N ARG A 312 4.27 2.30 -23.29
CA ARG A 312 4.36 3.05 -24.55
C ARG A 312 5.60 2.66 -25.34
N ALA A 313 6.72 2.44 -24.66
CA ALA A 313 7.91 1.85 -25.25
C ALA A 313 7.58 0.46 -25.84
N ARG A 314 7.00 -0.45 -25.06
CA ARG A 314 6.64 -1.78 -25.60
C ARG A 314 5.77 -1.73 -26.85
N ALA A 315 4.81 -0.82 -26.92
CA ALA A 315 3.98 -0.61 -28.12
C ALA A 315 4.79 -0.08 -29.33
N SER A 316 5.91 0.59 -29.08
CA SER A 316 6.80 1.16 -30.10
C SER A 316 7.74 0.13 -30.72
N LYS A 317 7.94 -1.06 -30.11
CA LYS A 317 8.96 -2.04 -30.54
C LYS A 317 8.88 -2.42 -32.02
N ALA A 318 7.66 -2.53 -32.58
CA ALA A 318 7.44 -2.89 -33.98
C ALA A 318 7.50 -1.70 -34.97
N HIS A 319 7.51 -0.46 -34.46
CA HIS A 319 7.36 0.76 -35.25
C HIS A 319 8.65 1.57 -35.36
N LEU A 320 9.66 1.25 -34.55
CA LEU A 320 10.95 1.93 -34.54
C LEU A 320 11.98 1.13 -35.35
N ASN A 321 12.81 1.85 -36.11
CA ASN A 321 14.02 1.27 -36.67
C ASN A 321 15.05 0.95 -35.55
N ASP A 322 16.13 0.26 -35.88
CA ASP A 322 17.13 -0.17 -34.89
C ASP A 322 17.82 1.02 -34.17
N GLU A 323 18.04 2.14 -34.86
CA GLU A 323 18.67 3.32 -34.29
C GLU A 323 17.75 3.99 -33.26
N ASP A 324 16.50 4.27 -33.65
CA ASP A 324 15.48 4.87 -32.79
C ASP A 324 15.15 3.94 -31.61
N ARG A 325 15.17 2.61 -31.82
CA ARG A 325 15.00 1.62 -30.74
C ARG A 325 16.14 1.71 -29.72
N ARG A 326 17.40 1.76 -30.16
CA ARG A 326 18.55 1.91 -29.25
C ARG A 326 18.54 3.26 -28.56
N TRP A 327 18.10 4.32 -29.25
CA TRP A 327 17.95 5.65 -28.69
C TRP A 327 16.91 5.65 -27.57
N LEU A 328 15.68 5.18 -27.83
CA LEU A 328 14.66 5.03 -26.81
C LEU A 328 15.15 4.14 -25.66
N GLY A 329 15.91 3.06 -25.96
CA GLY A 329 16.54 2.21 -24.96
C GLY A 329 17.44 2.99 -23.99
N ARG A 330 18.29 3.90 -24.49
CA ARG A 330 19.10 4.81 -23.66
C ARG A 330 18.23 5.74 -22.81
N LEU A 331 17.19 6.33 -23.40
CA LEU A 331 16.31 7.27 -22.69
C LEU A 331 15.57 6.59 -21.53
N LEU A 332 15.03 5.38 -21.76
CA LEU A 332 14.40 4.57 -20.70
C LEU A 332 15.39 4.21 -19.59
N TRP A 333 16.62 3.88 -19.96
CA TRP A 333 17.67 3.56 -19.00
C TRP A 333 18.00 4.76 -18.09
N LEU A 334 18.11 5.96 -18.66
CA LEU A 334 18.35 7.20 -17.92
C LEU A 334 17.17 7.55 -16.99
N ALA A 335 15.93 7.49 -17.50
CA ALA A 335 14.74 7.72 -16.68
C ALA A 335 14.64 6.69 -15.53
N GLY A 336 14.92 5.43 -15.83
CA GLY A 336 14.94 4.35 -14.84
C GLY A 336 16.01 4.53 -13.76
N ALA A 337 17.17 5.11 -14.10
CA ALA A 337 18.21 5.43 -13.13
C ALA A 337 17.72 6.44 -12.07
N ARG A 338 16.99 7.48 -12.48
CA ARG A 338 16.43 8.50 -11.55
C ARG A 338 15.40 7.93 -10.58
N LEU A 339 14.58 7.00 -11.06
CA LEU A 339 13.63 6.26 -10.23
C LEU A 339 14.36 5.34 -9.23
N ARG A 340 15.43 4.68 -9.66
CA ARG A 340 16.22 3.78 -8.80
C ARG A 340 17.01 4.50 -7.71
N GLU A 341 17.33 5.78 -7.89
CA GLU A 341 17.94 6.64 -6.86
C GLU A 341 16.98 6.94 -5.70
N GLN A 342 15.67 6.68 -5.86
CA GLN A 342 14.67 6.87 -4.82
C GLN A 342 14.73 5.75 -3.76
N ARG A 343 14.09 5.99 -2.61
CA ARG A 343 14.12 5.09 -1.45
C ARG A 343 12.84 4.27 -1.24
N SER A 344 11.90 4.32 -2.18
CA SER A 344 10.71 3.45 -2.15
C SER A 344 10.91 2.20 -3.00
N CYS A 345 10.36 1.09 -2.53
CA CYS A 345 10.32 -0.17 -3.26
C CYS A 345 9.65 0.00 -4.64
N LEU A 346 8.52 0.70 -4.71
CA LEU A 346 7.77 0.87 -5.97
C LEU A 346 8.56 1.66 -7.01
N GLU A 347 9.21 2.75 -6.59
CA GLU A 347 10.04 3.58 -7.46
C GLU A 347 11.25 2.80 -7.98
N VAL A 348 11.92 2.03 -7.10
CA VAL A 348 13.06 1.20 -7.48
C VAL A 348 12.65 0.06 -8.41
N GLU A 349 11.58 -0.67 -8.12
CA GLU A 349 11.09 -1.73 -9.01
C GLU A 349 10.75 -1.18 -10.40
N GLN A 350 10.08 -0.03 -10.47
CA GLN A 350 9.74 0.59 -11.75
C GLN A 350 10.99 1.12 -12.48
N GLY A 351 11.96 1.68 -11.76
CA GLY A 351 13.25 2.07 -12.30
C GLY A 351 14.00 0.89 -12.92
N LEU A 352 14.05 -0.25 -12.22
CA LEU A 352 14.67 -1.48 -12.72
C LEU A 352 13.95 -2.00 -13.97
N ARG A 353 12.61 -1.94 -14.05
CA ARG A 353 11.84 -2.33 -15.25
C ARG A 353 12.26 -1.52 -16.47
N LEU A 354 12.38 -0.21 -16.31
CA LEU A 354 12.80 0.70 -17.38
C LEU A 354 14.25 0.43 -17.81
N GLN A 355 15.17 0.25 -16.85
CA GLN A 355 16.57 -0.06 -17.13
C GLN A 355 16.76 -1.42 -17.81
N MET A 356 16.01 -2.45 -17.41
CA MET A 356 16.04 -3.77 -18.05
C MET A 356 15.54 -3.70 -19.49
N LEU A 357 14.40 -3.03 -19.73
CA LEU A 357 13.87 -2.85 -21.08
C LEU A 357 14.85 -2.05 -21.95
N GLY A 358 15.41 -0.96 -21.42
CA GLY A 358 16.41 -0.16 -22.10
C GLY A 358 17.67 -0.97 -22.46
N SER A 359 18.16 -1.78 -21.52
CA SER A 359 19.34 -2.64 -21.73
C SER A 359 19.10 -3.72 -22.79
N GLU A 360 17.90 -4.33 -22.80
CA GLU A 360 17.50 -5.27 -23.86
C GLU A 360 17.59 -4.62 -25.25
N TRP A 361 17.11 -3.38 -25.37
CA TRP A 361 17.02 -2.69 -26.65
C TRP A 361 18.33 -2.09 -27.14
N MET A 362 19.23 -1.76 -26.20
CA MET A 362 20.60 -1.34 -26.48
C MET A 362 21.55 -2.51 -26.74
N GLU A 363 21.11 -3.75 -26.51
CA GLU A 363 21.96 -4.95 -26.55
C GLU A 363 23.14 -4.88 -25.54
N HIS A 364 22.95 -4.20 -24.41
CA HIS A 364 23.98 -4.00 -23.39
C HIS A 364 23.81 -4.99 -22.21
N SER A 365 24.62 -6.05 -22.18
CA SER A 365 24.51 -7.14 -21.18
C SER A 365 24.93 -6.76 -19.75
N PRO A 366 26.04 -6.02 -19.50
CA PRO A 366 26.52 -5.78 -18.14
C PRO A 366 25.52 -5.00 -17.27
N SER A 367 24.87 -3.98 -17.83
CA SER A 367 23.85 -3.21 -17.10
C SER A 367 22.61 -4.04 -16.75
N ARG A 368 22.32 -5.09 -17.53
CA ARG A 368 21.20 -5.99 -17.28
C ARG A 368 21.46 -6.89 -16.07
N ASP A 369 22.67 -7.42 -15.92
CA ASP A 369 23.03 -8.30 -14.81
C ASP A 369 23.04 -7.55 -13.47
N ASP A 370 23.49 -6.29 -13.47
CA ASP A 370 23.40 -5.41 -12.30
C ASP A 370 21.94 -5.15 -11.89
N CYS A 371 21.05 -4.91 -12.86
CA CYS A 371 19.62 -4.73 -12.60
C CYS A 371 18.99 -6.01 -12.03
N ILE A 372 19.34 -7.18 -12.57
CA ILE A 372 18.85 -8.47 -12.09
C ILE A 372 19.29 -8.70 -10.64
N THR A 373 20.54 -8.41 -10.31
CA THR A 373 21.07 -8.57 -8.95
C THR A 373 20.27 -7.74 -7.94
N VAL A 374 20.05 -6.46 -8.24
CA VAL A 374 19.27 -5.56 -7.38
C VAL A 374 17.82 -6.02 -7.28
N TRP A 375 17.23 -6.46 -8.39
CA TRP A 375 15.86 -7.00 -8.39
C TRP A 375 15.73 -8.22 -7.48
N VAL A 376 16.68 -9.17 -7.56
CA VAL A 376 16.71 -10.36 -6.70
C VAL A 376 16.80 -9.97 -5.23
N ASP A 377 17.61 -8.96 -4.89
CA ASP A 377 17.70 -8.45 -3.52
C ASP A 377 16.38 -7.86 -3.03
N VAL A 378 15.76 -6.97 -3.81
CA VAL A 378 14.44 -6.38 -3.48
C VAL A 378 13.38 -7.48 -3.30
N GLY A 379 13.36 -8.45 -4.21
CA GLY A 379 12.44 -9.59 -4.14
C GLY A 379 12.64 -10.45 -2.88
N ARG A 380 13.90 -10.69 -2.47
CA ARG A 380 14.22 -11.39 -1.23
C ARG A 380 13.77 -10.61 0.01
N TRP A 381 13.97 -9.29 0.02
CA TRP A 381 13.52 -8.43 1.12
C TRP A 381 12.01 -8.42 1.25
N GLN A 382 11.30 -8.27 0.12
CA GLN A 382 9.84 -8.34 0.06
C GLN A 382 9.32 -9.71 0.49
N ALA A 383 9.94 -10.80 0.04
CA ALA A 383 9.55 -12.15 0.45
C ALA A 383 9.67 -12.36 1.97
N SER A 384 10.73 -11.82 2.58
CA SER A 384 10.97 -11.92 4.03
C SER A 384 9.94 -11.10 4.82
N LEU A 385 9.61 -9.90 4.35
CA LEU A 385 8.54 -9.09 4.93
C LEU A 385 7.16 -9.77 4.81
N MET A 386 6.88 -10.37 3.65
CA MET A 386 5.65 -11.13 3.43
C MET A 386 5.60 -12.38 4.32
N GLN A 387 6.72 -13.07 4.52
CA GLN A 387 6.84 -14.21 5.44
C GLN A 387 6.46 -13.81 6.87
N ALA A 388 6.88 -12.64 7.35
CA ALA A 388 6.46 -12.11 8.65
C ALA A 388 4.97 -11.71 8.69
N ALA A 389 4.29 -11.67 7.53
CA ALA A 389 2.94 -11.17 7.35
C ALA A 389 2.69 -9.84 8.06
N TYR A 390 3.68 -8.94 8.00
CA TYR A 390 3.75 -7.75 8.86
C TYR A 390 2.46 -6.92 8.87
N TYR A 391 1.86 -6.75 7.69
CA TYR A 391 0.63 -5.97 7.48
C TYR A 391 -0.66 -6.69 7.89
N ARG A 392 -0.59 -7.94 8.33
CA ARG A 392 -1.75 -8.73 8.79
C ARG A 392 -1.91 -8.69 10.31
N TRP A 393 -0.94 -8.14 11.05
CA TRP A 393 -0.99 -8.08 12.50
C TRP A 393 -1.87 -6.91 12.97
N PRO A 394 -3.01 -7.17 13.64
CA PRO A 394 -3.97 -6.16 14.07
C PRO A 394 -3.50 -5.46 15.35
N LEU A 395 -2.32 -4.84 15.27
CA LEU A 395 -1.63 -4.14 16.34
C LEU A 395 -1.39 -2.70 15.86
N ALA A 396 -2.32 -1.79 16.15
CA ALA A 396 -2.27 -0.40 15.68
C ALA A 396 -0.92 0.28 15.97
N SER A 397 -0.39 0.14 17.19
CA SER A 397 0.90 0.71 17.58
C SER A 397 2.08 0.16 16.76
N LEU A 398 2.05 -1.13 16.39
CA LEU A 398 3.06 -1.74 15.51
C LEU A 398 3.00 -1.13 14.11
N GLN A 399 1.80 -1.00 13.54
CA GLN A 399 1.61 -0.42 12.20
C GLN A 399 2.03 1.05 12.18
N GLU A 400 1.64 1.82 13.19
CA GLU A 400 1.93 3.24 13.32
C GLU A 400 3.43 3.52 13.48
N GLU A 401 4.13 2.80 14.38
CA GLU A 401 5.59 2.93 14.58
C GLU A 401 6.38 2.61 13.30
N SER A 402 5.78 1.88 12.36
CA SER A 402 6.44 1.46 11.13
C SER A 402 6.32 2.46 10.00
N CYS A 403 5.40 3.41 10.08
CA CYS A 403 5.12 4.32 8.95
C CYS A 403 6.27 5.29 8.70
N GLU A 404 6.86 5.87 9.76
CA GLU A 404 7.95 6.85 9.61
C GLU A 404 9.24 6.23 9.03
N PRO A 405 9.77 5.09 9.54
CA PRO A 405 10.94 4.46 8.93
C PRO A 405 10.74 4.10 7.45
N ARG A 406 9.53 3.67 7.08
CA ARG A 406 9.16 3.38 5.68
C ARG A 406 9.15 4.63 4.81
N ALA A 407 8.63 5.74 5.32
CA ALA A 407 8.63 7.03 4.63
C ALA A 407 10.04 7.58 4.38
N ARG A 408 10.94 7.35 5.34
CA ARG A 408 12.35 7.73 5.27
C ARG A 408 13.14 6.91 4.28
N ASP A 409 13.07 5.59 4.40
CA ASP A 409 13.82 4.64 3.56
C ASP A 409 13.18 3.24 3.63
N GLU A 410 12.25 3.00 2.72
CA GLU A 410 11.52 1.73 2.65
C GLU A 410 12.44 0.55 2.35
N LEU A 411 13.47 0.75 1.51
CA LEU A 411 14.42 -0.31 1.16
C LEU A 411 15.23 -0.75 2.38
N THR A 412 15.77 0.21 3.13
CA THR A 412 16.53 -0.09 4.36
C THR A 412 15.64 -0.75 5.40
N TRP A 413 14.39 -0.29 5.54
CA TRP A 413 13.40 -0.92 6.41
C TRP A 413 13.08 -2.37 5.99
N MET A 414 12.84 -2.63 4.71
CA MET A 414 12.57 -3.99 4.19
C MET A 414 13.77 -4.92 4.36
N ARG A 415 14.99 -4.40 4.12
CA ARG A 415 16.22 -5.17 4.23
C ARG A 415 16.43 -5.75 5.63
N ALA A 416 15.99 -5.04 6.66
CA ALA A 416 16.03 -5.54 8.03
C ALA A 416 15.29 -6.88 8.18
N PHE A 417 14.22 -7.14 7.41
CA PHE A 417 13.50 -8.42 7.47
C PHE A 417 14.25 -9.61 6.90
N ALA A 418 15.09 -9.39 5.88
CA ALA A 418 15.86 -10.45 5.26
C ALA A 418 17.16 -10.74 6.02
N ASP A 419 17.87 -9.68 6.40
CA ASP A 419 19.20 -9.80 6.98
C ASP A 419 19.14 -10.01 8.51
N LYS A 420 20.29 -10.24 9.15
CA LYS A 420 20.44 -10.15 10.62
C LYS A 420 20.79 -8.73 11.07
N SER A 421 20.55 -7.75 10.20
CA SER A 421 20.85 -6.35 10.46
C SER A 421 19.92 -5.81 11.55
N PRO A 422 20.41 -4.88 12.39
CA PRO A 422 19.54 -4.17 13.31
C PRO A 422 18.50 -3.37 12.52
N LEU A 423 17.33 -3.21 13.14
CA LEU A 423 16.27 -2.35 12.63
C LEU A 423 16.77 -0.88 12.59
N PRO A 424 16.50 -0.13 11.50
CA PRO A 424 16.89 1.27 11.36
C PRO A 424 16.07 2.21 12.25
#